data_AF-T1F9I7-F1
#
_entry.id   AF-T1F9I7-F1
#
_cell.length_a   1.000
_cell.length_b   1.000
_cell.length_c   1.000
_cell.angle_alpha   90.00
_cell.angle_beta   90.00
_cell.angle_gamma   90.00
#
_symmetry.space_group_name_H-M   'P 1'
#
loop_
_entity.id
_entity.type
_entity.pdbx_description
1 polymer ?
#
loop_
_entity_poly.entity_id
_entity_poly.type
_entity_poly.pdbx_seq_one_letter_code
_entity_poly.pdbx_strand_id
1 'polypeptide(L)'
;MDVQEKKVIRWKRDLLSANLTWDEATIRKLKSYDLIWDALVNEIEETEMKNCEKIWKYLEHLMRAKLDKNVFNVLCEFLDEENPWISSELRVELSLERGQLKIDDYIKNEASTLVHRLFGTTKRLSEGEKRQLEQLLAVRTQCTKNIWIKNVEQTKQALTEQIALAKHKDAVLKGLIRKIHAFINQSRSISMASSRGSIDTEDGNSDESTTRYAVFM
;
A
#
# COMPACT_ATOMS: atom_id res chain seq x y z
N MET A 1 -11.68 15.40 -18.32
CA MET A 1 -10.62 14.48 -18.77
C MET A 1 -10.32 14.66 -20.25
N ASP A 2 -9.05 14.68 -20.63
CA ASP A 2 -8.62 14.74 -22.03
C ASP A 2 -8.68 13.36 -22.74
N VAL A 3 -8.32 13.32 -24.02
CA VAL A 3 -8.37 12.08 -24.83
C VAL A 3 -7.36 11.04 -24.35
N GLN A 4 -6.17 11.46 -23.91
CA GLN A 4 -5.10 10.58 -23.46
C GLN A 4 -5.46 9.95 -22.11
N GLU A 5 -5.98 10.73 -21.17
CA GLU A 5 -6.45 10.27 -19.87
C GLU A 5 -7.57 9.22 -20.01
N LYS A 6 -8.55 9.47 -20.88
CA LYS A 6 -9.62 8.50 -21.17
C LYS A 6 -9.07 7.21 -21.79
N LYS A 7 -8.07 7.33 -22.66
CA LYS A 7 -7.40 6.18 -23.28
C LYS A 7 -6.69 5.32 -22.24
N VAL A 8 -5.95 5.93 -21.32
CA VAL A 8 -5.27 5.24 -20.20
C VAL A 8 -6.27 4.50 -19.33
N ILE A 9 -7.36 5.16 -18.89
CA ILE A 9 -8.40 4.50 -18.09
C ILE A 9 -9.01 3.31 -18.84
N ARG A 10 -9.31 3.47 -20.14
CA ARG A 10 -9.88 2.38 -20.95
C ARG A 10 -8.94 1.18 -21.02
N TRP A 11 -7.64 1.41 -21.17
CA TRP A 11 -6.64 0.35 -21.24
C TRP A 11 -6.39 -0.34 -19.90
N LYS A 12 -6.44 0.43 -18.81
CA LYS A 12 -6.24 -0.08 -17.45
C LYS A 12 -7.56 -0.42 -16.75
N ARG A 13 -8.67 -0.51 -17.48
CA ARG A 13 -10.00 -0.81 -16.93
C ARG A 13 -10.01 -2.13 -16.18
N ASP A 14 -9.44 -3.18 -16.78
CA ASP A 14 -9.42 -4.51 -16.17
C ASP A 14 -8.58 -4.51 -14.89
N LEU A 15 -7.43 -3.82 -14.91
CA LEU A 15 -6.57 -3.61 -13.75
C LEU A 15 -7.32 -2.91 -12.60
N LEU A 16 -8.02 -1.82 -12.91
CA LEU A 16 -8.80 -1.07 -11.92
C LEU A 16 -9.94 -1.91 -11.35
N SER A 17 -10.68 -2.63 -12.19
CA SER A 17 -11.79 -3.48 -11.75
C SER A 17 -11.39 -4.71 -10.93
N ALA A 18 -10.13 -5.17 -11.08
CA ALA A 18 -9.60 -6.28 -10.32
C ALA A 18 -9.13 -5.88 -8.91
N ASN A 19 -8.84 -4.60 -8.68
CA ASN A 19 -8.23 -4.11 -7.44
C ASN A 19 -9.09 -3.11 -6.67
N LEU A 20 -10.18 -2.61 -7.26
CA LEU A 20 -11.15 -1.75 -6.59
C LEU A 20 -12.40 -2.55 -6.21
N THR A 21 -12.90 -2.29 -5.02
CA THR A 21 -14.14 -2.89 -4.50
C THR A 21 -15.23 -1.82 -4.46
N TRP A 22 -16.42 -2.15 -4.94
CA TRP A 22 -17.60 -1.32 -4.88
C TRP A 22 -18.35 -1.57 -3.56
N ASP A 23 -17.76 -1.12 -2.47
CA ASP A 23 -18.34 -1.18 -1.13
C ASP A 23 -18.68 0.22 -0.60
N GLU A 24 -19.43 0.27 0.51
CA GLU A 24 -19.90 1.53 1.09
C GLU A 24 -18.74 2.46 1.48
N ALA A 25 -17.63 1.88 1.96
CA ALA A 25 -16.44 2.63 2.34
C ALA A 25 -15.80 3.32 1.12
N THR A 26 -15.64 2.60 0.02
CA THR A 26 -15.10 3.12 -1.23
C THR A 26 -16.03 4.16 -1.83
N ILE A 27 -17.33 3.92 -1.85
CA ILE A 27 -18.32 4.89 -2.34
C ILE A 27 -18.26 6.19 -1.55
N ARG A 28 -18.15 6.11 -0.21
CA ARG A 28 -18.04 7.29 0.65
C ARG A 28 -16.78 8.10 0.35
N LYS A 29 -15.65 7.44 0.12
CA LYS A 29 -14.40 8.11 -0.29
C LYS A 29 -14.50 8.71 -1.69
N LEU A 30 -15.04 7.99 -2.67
CA LEU A 30 -15.25 8.53 -4.01
C LEU A 30 -16.13 9.79 -3.99
N LYS A 31 -17.15 9.84 -3.11
CA LYS A 31 -17.97 11.04 -2.90
C LYS A 31 -17.16 12.19 -2.28
N SER A 32 -16.29 11.93 -1.30
CA SER A 32 -15.47 12.99 -0.68
C SER A 32 -14.46 13.61 -1.65
N TYR A 33 -14.09 12.88 -2.70
CA TYR A 33 -13.23 13.35 -3.79
C TYR A 33 -14.02 13.96 -4.96
N ASP A 34 -15.34 14.12 -4.85
CA ASP A 34 -16.23 14.59 -5.92
C ASP A 34 -16.10 13.77 -7.24
N LEU A 35 -15.76 12.48 -7.13
CA LEU A 35 -15.61 11.57 -8.27
C LEU A 35 -16.93 10.86 -8.63
N ILE A 36 -17.92 10.87 -7.73
CA ILE A 36 -19.21 10.22 -7.92
C ILE A 36 -20.35 10.99 -7.23
N TRP A 37 -21.57 10.81 -7.75
CA TRP A 37 -22.80 11.43 -7.26
C TRP A 37 -23.82 10.37 -6.82
N ASP A 38 -24.73 10.73 -5.91
CA ASP A 38 -25.75 9.81 -5.39
C ASP A 38 -26.60 9.17 -6.50
N ALA A 39 -26.95 9.92 -7.54
CA ALA A 39 -27.72 9.41 -8.67
C ALA A 39 -27.01 8.23 -9.38
N LEU A 40 -25.69 8.29 -9.53
CA LEU A 40 -24.90 7.23 -10.16
C LEU A 40 -24.74 6.02 -9.23
N VAL A 41 -24.60 6.26 -7.92
CA VAL A 41 -24.55 5.18 -6.94
C VAL A 41 -25.83 4.36 -6.99
N ASN A 42 -26.98 5.03 -6.94
CA ASN A 42 -28.29 4.37 -7.03
C ASN A 42 -28.43 3.59 -8.34
N GLU A 43 -28.03 4.19 -9.47
CA GLU A 43 -28.09 3.53 -10.80
C GLU A 43 -27.20 2.27 -10.92
N ILE A 44 -26.11 2.19 -10.13
CA ILE A 44 -25.21 1.04 -10.10
C ILE A 44 -25.69 0.00 -9.09
N GLU A 45 -26.29 0.42 -7.98
CA GLU A 45 -26.78 -0.47 -6.92
C GLU A 45 -28.13 -1.12 -7.24
N GLU A 46 -29.02 -0.43 -7.97
CA GLU A 46 -30.31 -0.97 -8.42
C GLU A 46 -30.17 -2.13 -9.41
N THR A 47 -29.02 -2.24 -10.06
CA THR A 47 -28.70 -3.32 -10.97
C THR A 47 -27.92 -4.43 -10.27
N GLU A 48 -28.36 -5.68 -10.39
CA GLU A 48 -27.65 -6.88 -9.91
C GLU A 48 -26.38 -7.17 -10.74
N MET A 49 -25.40 -6.29 -10.66
CA MET A 49 -24.10 -6.39 -11.33
C MET A 49 -23.03 -6.98 -10.42
N LYS A 50 -22.07 -7.69 -11.02
CA LYS A 50 -20.84 -8.10 -10.29
C LYS A 50 -19.98 -6.88 -9.98
N ASN A 51 -19.11 -6.99 -8.97
CA ASN A 51 -18.21 -5.91 -8.57
C ASN A 51 -17.42 -5.31 -9.75
N CYS A 52 -16.86 -6.17 -10.61
CA CYS A 52 -16.11 -5.73 -11.79
C CYS A 52 -16.96 -4.87 -12.74
N GLU A 53 -18.21 -5.27 -12.99
CA GLU A 53 -19.15 -4.56 -13.86
C GLU A 53 -19.58 -3.22 -13.25
N LYS A 54 -19.78 -3.16 -11.93
CA LYS A 54 -20.04 -1.90 -11.20
C LYS A 54 -18.89 -0.91 -11.39
N ILE A 55 -17.65 -1.37 -11.21
CA ILE A 55 -16.46 -0.54 -11.44
C ILE A 55 -16.34 -0.12 -12.91
N TRP A 56 -16.63 -0.99 -13.86
CA TRP A 56 -16.61 -0.63 -15.29
C TRP A 56 -17.63 0.46 -15.60
N LYS A 57 -18.86 0.34 -15.11
CA LYS A 57 -19.92 1.33 -15.30
C LYS A 57 -19.48 2.66 -14.69
N TYR A 58 -18.96 2.66 -13.46
CA TYR A 58 -18.38 3.84 -12.83
C TYR A 58 -17.30 4.51 -13.70
N LEU A 59 -16.30 3.77 -14.17
CA LEU A 59 -15.22 4.32 -14.99
C LEU A 59 -15.74 4.89 -16.32
N GLU A 60 -16.74 4.26 -16.92
CA GLU A 60 -17.40 4.80 -18.10
C GLU A 60 -18.10 6.13 -17.83
N HIS A 61 -18.84 6.23 -16.73
CA HIS A 61 -19.46 7.49 -16.31
C HIS A 61 -18.40 8.56 -16.03
N LEU A 62 -17.33 8.22 -15.32
CA LEU A 62 -16.24 9.15 -15.01
C LEU A 62 -15.60 9.74 -16.28
N MET A 63 -15.38 8.91 -17.31
CA MET A 63 -14.84 9.34 -18.60
C MET A 63 -15.82 10.19 -19.43
N ARG A 64 -17.14 10.00 -19.25
CA ARG A 64 -18.20 10.74 -19.95
C ARG A 64 -18.60 12.03 -19.23
N ALA A 65 -18.41 12.08 -17.91
CA ALA A 65 -18.76 13.21 -17.09
C ALA A 65 -18.02 14.46 -17.56
N LYS A 66 -18.76 15.56 -17.74
CA LYS A 66 -18.20 16.90 -17.96
C LYS A 66 -17.81 17.51 -16.60
N LEU A 67 -17.03 16.77 -15.84
CA LEU A 67 -16.38 17.26 -14.63
C LEU A 67 -15.21 18.17 -15.01
N ASP A 68 -14.78 19.01 -14.06
CA ASP A 68 -13.73 20.02 -14.23
C ASP A 68 -12.40 19.48 -14.79
N LYS A 69 -11.52 20.41 -15.17
CA LYS A 69 -10.17 20.12 -15.68
C LYS A 69 -9.24 19.58 -14.58
N ASN A 70 -9.56 18.48 -13.91
CA ASN A 70 -8.58 17.72 -13.12
C ASN A 70 -8.95 16.29 -12.72
N VAL A 71 -10.07 15.74 -13.22
CA VAL A 71 -10.63 14.45 -12.75
C VAL A 71 -9.62 13.29 -12.70
N PHE A 72 -8.74 13.19 -13.70
CA PHE A 72 -7.75 12.11 -13.72
C PHE A 72 -6.78 12.20 -12.54
N ASN A 73 -6.32 13.41 -12.20
CA ASN A 73 -5.41 13.60 -11.08
C ASN A 73 -6.11 13.35 -9.74
N VAL A 74 -7.36 13.80 -9.61
CA VAL A 74 -8.19 13.53 -8.42
C VAL A 74 -8.44 12.03 -8.24
N LEU A 75 -8.69 11.30 -9.34
CA LEU A 75 -8.76 9.84 -9.31
C LEU A 75 -7.42 9.22 -8.85
N CYS A 76 -6.30 9.76 -9.31
CA CYS A 76 -4.99 9.29 -8.89
C CYS A 76 -4.68 9.61 -7.42
N GLU A 77 -5.18 10.73 -6.88
CA GLU A 77 -5.07 11.07 -5.45
C GLU A 77 -5.88 10.08 -4.60
N PHE A 78 -7.13 9.80 -4.99
CA PHE A 78 -7.93 8.74 -4.37
C PHE A 78 -7.20 7.38 -4.41
N LEU A 79 -6.61 7.03 -5.56
CA LEU A 79 -5.85 5.79 -5.71
C LEU A 79 -4.53 5.80 -4.94
N ASP A 80 -3.94 6.95 -4.60
CA ASP A 80 -2.73 6.99 -3.77
C ASP A 80 -3.02 6.48 -2.34
N GLU A 81 -4.23 6.72 -1.83
CA GLU A 81 -4.67 6.21 -0.53
C GLU A 81 -5.04 4.73 -0.58
N GLU A 82 -5.82 4.32 -1.60
CA GLU A 82 -6.34 2.94 -1.68
C GLU A 82 -5.33 1.95 -2.24
N ASN A 83 -4.68 2.31 -3.35
CA ASN A 83 -3.82 1.44 -4.14
C ASN A 83 -2.69 2.24 -4.80
N PRO A 84 -1.69 2.71 -4.03
CA PRO A 84 -0.67 3.66 -4.52
C PRO A 84 0.14 3.17 -5.73
N TRP A 85 0.26 1.85 -5.89
CA TRP A 85 0.90 1.26 -7.05
C TRP A 85 0.10 1.44 -8.34
N ILE A 86 -1.23 1.35 -8.30
CA ILE A 86 -2.12 1.55 -9.46
C ILE A 86 -2.09 3.03 -9.86
N SER A 87 -2.17 3.94 -8.89
CA SER A 87 -2.03 5.36 -9.18
C SER A 87 -0.72 5.69 -9.89
N SER A 88 0.38 5.08 -9.41
CA SER A 88 1.69 5.20 -10.05
C SER A 88 1.70 4.69 -11.49
N GLU A 89 1.10 3.52 -11.72
CA GLU A 89 0.97 2.90 -13.04
C GLU A 89 0.19 3.82 -14.00
N LEU A 90 -0.95 4.36 -13.57
CA LEU A 90 -1.77 5.26 -14.37
C LEU A 90 -1.03 6.54 -14.77
N ARG A 91 -0.28 7.15 -13.84
CA ARG A 91 0.52 8.36 -14.11
C ARG A 91 1.67 8.09 -15.08
N VAL A 92 2.32 6.93 -14.96
CA VAL A 92 3.38 6.50 -15.88
C VAL A 92 2.81 6.32 -17.29
N GLU A 93 1.66 5.65 -17.42
CA GLU A 93 0.99 5.43 -18.71
C GLU A 93 0.47 6.73 -19.32
N LEU A 94 -0.03 7.66 -18.51
CA LEU A 94 -0.39 8.98 -19.01
C LEU A 94 0.84 9.76 -19.49
N SER A 95 1.96 9.66 -18.78
CA SER A 95 3.23 10.27 -19.20
C SER A 95 3.74 9.68 -20.50
N LEU A 96 3.54 8.36 -20.72
CA LEU A 96 3.81 7.70 -21.98
C LEU A 96 2.93 8.22 -23.12
N GLU A 97 1.63 8.27 -22.91
CA GLU A 97 0.66 8.75 -23.91
C GLU A 97 0.87 10.22 -24.27
N ARG A 98 1.42 11.00 -23.34
CA ARG A 98 1.83 12.40 -23.55
C ARG A 98 3.23 12.56 -24.14
N GLY A 99 3.98 11.48 -24.33
CA GLY A 99 5.37 11.52 -24.83
C GLY A 99 6.34 12.23 -23.88
N GLN A 100 5.97 12.35 -22.60
CA GLN A 100 6.76 13.04 -21.56
C GLN A 100 7.76 12.10 -20.88
N LEU A 101 7.71 10.79 -21.16
CA LEU A 101 8.66 9.85 -20.59
C LEU A 101 10.05 10.04 -21.21
N LYS A 102 10.99 10.48 -20.38
CA LYS A 102 12.41 10.48 -20.74
C LYS A 102 12.93 9.05 -20.71
N ILE A 103 13.31 8.55 -21.88
CA ILE A 103 13.92 7.23 -22.04
C ILE A 103 15.44 7.39 -21.99
N ASP A 104 16.08 6.60 -21.13
CA ASP A 104 17.52 6.55 -21.00
C ASP A 104 18.18 6.01 -22.29
N ASP A 105 19.31 6.59 -22.67
CA ASP A 105 19.94 6.25 -23.96
C ASP A 105 20.41 4.80 -24.04
N TYR A 106 20.82 4.20 -22.91
CA TYR A 106 21.17 2.79 -22.89
C TYR A 106 19.97 1.89 -23.19
N ILE A 107 18.75 2.25 -22.75
CA ILE A 107 17.51 1.50 -23.04
C ILE A 107 17.15 1.64 -24.51
N LYS A 108 17.32 2.83 -25.09
CA LYS A 108 17.12 3.03 -26.53
C LYS A 108 18.07 2.15 -27.34
N ASN A 109 19.35 2.13 -26.97
CA ASN A 109 20.37 1.32 -27.64
C ASN A 109 20.08 -0.18 -27.51
N GLU A 110 19.66 -0.64 -26.32
CA GLU A 110 19.29 -2.03 -26.08
C GLU A 110 18.05 -2.44 -26.90
N ALA A 111 17.02 -1.60 -26.92
CA ALA A 111 15.81 -1.83 -27.71
C ALA A 111 16.13 -1.90 -29.22
N SER A 112 16.95 -0.98 -29.74
CA SER A 112 17.40 -1.01 -31.13
C SER A 112 18.21 -2.26 -31.45
N THR A 113 19.13 -2.64 -30.56
CA THR A 113 19.93 -3.87 -30.72
C THR A 113 19.04 -5.12 -30.74
N LEU A 114 18.02 -5.18 -29.87
CA LEU A 114 17.07 -6.30 -29.81
C LEU A 114 16.23 -6.40 -31.08
N VAL A 115 15.68 -5.28 -31.56
CA VAL A 115 14.89 -5.25 -32.80
C VAL A 115 15.77 -5.60 -33.99
N HIS A 116 16.96 -5.04 -34.10
CA HIS A 116 17.89 -5.40 -35.18
C HIS A 116 18.29 -6.88 -35.12
N ARG A 117 18.55 -7.44 -33.94
CA ARG A 117 18.91 -8.86 -33.79
C ARG A 117 17.77 -9.78 -34.22
N LEU A 118 16.52 -9.44 -33.91
CA LEU A 118 15.36 -10.28 -34.20
C LEU A 118 14.78 -10.04 -35.60
N PHE A 119 14.87 -8.81 -36.10
CA PHE A 119 14.18 -8.35 -37.30
C PHE A 119 15.08 -7.67 -38.36
N GLY A 120 16.39 -7.58 -38.12
CA GLY A 120 17.32 -6.81 -38.96
C GLY A 120 17.33 -7.25 -40.42
N THR A 121 17.34 -8.56 -40.68
CA THR A 121 17.40 -9.12 -42.04
C THR A 121 16.05 -9.60 -42.57
N THR A 122 14.99 -9.59 -41.78
CA THR A 122 13.68 -10.07 -42.21
C THR A 122 12.96 -9.03 -43.06
N LYS A 123 12.60 -9.42 -44.29
CA LYS A 123 11.77 -8.61 -45.22
C LYS A 123 10.31 -8.46 -44.79
N ARG A 124 9.90 -9.07 -43.67
CA ARG A 124 8.51 -9.11 -43.20
C ARG A 124 8.06 -7.81 -42.53
N LEU A 125 8.99 -7.03 -42.00
CA LEU A 125 8.71 -5.73 -41.38
C LEU A 125 9.44 -4.65 -42.15
N SER A 126 8.72 -3.58 -42.45
CA SER A 126 9.28 -2.34 -42.97
C SER A 126 10.18 -1.66 -41.92
N GLU A 127 11.12 -0.84 -42.38
CA GLU A 127 11.97 -0.04 -41.48
C GLU A 127 11.16 0.89 -40.57
N GLY A 128 9.99 1.36 -41.04
CA GLY A 128 9.06 2.13 -40.23
C GLY A 128 8.49 1.33 -39.05
N GLU A 129 8.05 0.10 -39.31
CA GLU A 129 7.54 -0.81 -38.26
C GLU A 129 8.64 -1.21 -37.28
N LYS A 130 9.87 -1.42 -37.76
CA LYS A 130 11.03 -1.69 -36.89
C LYS A 130 11.27 -0.52 -35.92
N ARG A 131 11.31 0.72 -36.42
CA ARG A 131 11.46 1.91 -35.55
C ARG A 131 10.33 2.06 -34.53
N GLN A 132 9.09 1.75 -34.92
CA GLN A 132 7.96 1.75 -33.99
C GLN A 132 8.12 0.69 -32.90
N LEU A 133 8.58 -0.51 -33.25
CA LEU A 133 8.88 -1.57 -32.29
C LEU A 133 10.02 -1.18 -31.34
N GLU A 134 11.08 -0.55 -31.84
CA GLU A 134 12.18 -0.04 -31.01
C GLU A 134 11.65 0.96 -29.98
N GLN A 135 10.83 1.91 -30.42
CA GLN A 135 10.23 2.92 -29.55
C GLN A 135 9.33 2.28 -28.51
N LEU A 136 8.45 1.35 -28.90
CA LEU A 136 7.56 0.63 -27.99
C LEU A 136 8.32 -0.19 -26.94
N LEU A 137 9.38 -0.91 -27.37
CA LEU A 137 10.23 -1.67 -26.46
C LEU A 137 10.95 -0.75 -25.48
N ALA A 138 11.54 0.34 -25.98
CA ALA A 138 12.29 1.28 -25.14
C ALA A 138 11.38 1.94 -24.09
N VAL A 139 10.19 2.37 -24.51
CA VAL A 139 9.12 2.88 -23.65
C VAL A 139 8.78 1.87 -22.55
N ARG A 140 8.46 0.64 -22.94
CA ARG A 140 8.01 -0.38 -21.99
C ARG A 140 9.10 -0.75 -20.98
N THR A 141 10.33 -0.91 -21.46
CA THR A 141 11.49 -1.21 -20.60
C THR A 141 11.76 -0.06 -19.62
N GLN A 142 11.68 1.20 -20.06
CA GLN A 142 11.83 2.35 -19.17
C GLN A 142 10.72 2.39 -18.10
N CYS A 143 9.47 2.12 -18.47
CA CYS A 143 8.37 2.04 -17.52
C CYS A 143 8.58 0.93 -16.49
N THR A 144 8.90 -0.27 -16.94
CA THR A 144 9.19 -1.40 -16.04
C THR A 144 10.35 -1.06 -15.09
N LYS A 145 11.42 -0.44 -15.60
CA LYS A 145 12.53 0.03 -14.77
C LYS A 145 12.05 1.02 -13.70
N ASN A 146 11.28 2.04 -14.07
CA ASN A 146 10.82 3.07 -13.14
C ASN A 146 9.91 2.48 -12.04
N ILE A 147 9.00 1.56 -12.42
CA ILE A 147 8.15 0.83 -11.47
C ILE A 147 9.02 0.00 -10.51
N TRP A 148 10.01 -0.70 -11.05
CA TRP A 148 10.87 -1.56 -10.24
C TRP A 148 11.71 -0.76 -9.23
N ILE A 149 12.26 0.39 -9.65
CA ILE A 149 12.97 1.32 -8.75
C ILE A 149 12.07 1.74 -7.59
N LYS A 150 10.84 2.18 -7.89
CA LYS A 150 9.88 2.62 -6.86
C LYS A 150 9.51 1.49 -5.90
N ASN A 151 9.25 0.28 -6.42
CA ASN A 151 8.92 -0.88 -5.59
C ASN A 151 10.09 -1.30 -4.69
N VAL A 152 11.32 -1.27 -5.21
CA VAL A 152 12.53 -1.55 -4.43
C VAL A 152 12.71 -0.51 -3.31
N GLU A 153 12.50 0.77 -3.60
CA GLU A 153 12.56 1.83 -2.59
C GLU A 153 11.51 1.65 -1.49
N GLN A 154 10.25 1.38 -1.86
CA GLN A 154 9.18 1.11 -0.90
C GLN A 154 9.48 -0.12 -0.04
N THR A 155 9.94 -1.21 -0.66
CA THR A 155 10.30 -2.45 0.06
C THR A 155 11.45 -2.19 1.03
N LYS A 156 12.45 -1.40 0.61
CA LYS A 156 13.58 -1.01 1.46
C LYS A 156 13.14 -0.15 2.64
N GLN A 157 12.22 0.79 2.44
CA GLN A 157 11.66 1.60 3.52
C GLN A 157 10.90 0.73 4.53
N ALA A 158 9.97 -0.11 4.05
CA ALA A 158 9.22 -1.03 4.89
C ALA A 158 10.13 -1.97 5.70
N LEU A 159 11.18 -2.52 5.08
CA LEU A 159 12.16 -3.35 5.77
C LEU A 159 12.91 -2.57 6.86
N THR A 160 13.29 -1.32 6.58
CA THR A 160 14.00 -0.46 7.53
C THR A 160 13.12 -0.15 8.75
N GLU A 161 11.84 0.14 8.53
CA GLU A 161 10.86 0.37 9.59
C GLU A 161 10.64 -0.88 10.45
N GLN A 162 10.51 -2.05 9.82
CA GLN A 162 10.37 -3.31 10.55
C GLN A 162 11.61 -3.65 11.39
N ILE A 163 12.82 -3.39 10.88
CA ILE A 163 14.06 -3.54 11.66
C ILE A 163 14.07 -2.58 12.85
N ALA A 164 13.64 -1.33 12.67
CA ALA A 164 13.57 -0.36 13.76
C ALA A 164 12.57 -0.79 14.84
N LEU A 165 11.38 -1.26 14.44
CA LEU A 165 10.36 -1.79 15.34
C LEU A 165 10.85 -3.03 16.10
N ALA A 166 11.55 -3.95 15.43
CA ALA A 166 12.12 -5.14 16.07
C ALA A 166 13.15 -4.76 17.14
N LYS A 167 14.08 -3.85 16.82
CA LYS A 167 15.06 -3.33 17.79
C LYS A 167 14.40 -2.64 18.98
N HIS A 168 13.33 -1.88 18.74
CA HIS A 168 12.58 -1.23 19.81
C HIS A 168 11.92 -2.27 20.73
N LYS A 169 11.23 -3.27 20.16
CA LYS A 169 10.61 -4.37 20.92
C LYS A 169 11.63 -5.14 21.76
N ASP A 170 12.80 -5.45 21.19
CA ASP A 170 13.89 -6.11 21.92
C ASP A 170 14.40 -5.27 23.09
N ALA A 171 14.53 -3.95 22.91
CA ALA A 171 14.93 -3.04 23.98
C ALA A 171 13.89 -3.01 25.11
N VAL A 172 12.60 -2.95 24.76
CA VAL A 172 11.50 -3.00 25.72
C VAL A 172 11.49 -4.33 26.49
N LEU A 173 11.65 -5.45 25.79
CA LEU A 173 11.69 -6.79 26.39
C LEU A 173 12.85 -6.93 27.38
N LYS A 174 14.06 -6.48 27.00
CA LYS A 174 15.21 -6.43 27.91
C LYS A 174 14.95 -5.54 29.13
N GLY A 175 14.26 -4.42 28.94
CA GLY A 175 13.84 -3.55 30.03
C GLY A 175 12.86 -4.23 31.00
N LEU A 176 11.86 -4.93 30.48
CA LEU A 176 10.90 -5.69 31.28
C LEU A 176 11.56 -6.83 32.07
N ILE A 177 12.45 -7.59 31.44
CA ILE A 177 13.21 -8.66 32.11
C ILE A 177 14.00 -8.09 33.29
N ARG A 178 14.66 -6.93 33.12
CA ARG A 178 15.37 -6.26 34.22
C ARG A 178 14.43 -5.86 35.36
N LYS A 179 13.25 -5.31 35.04
CA LYS A 179 12.23 -4.95 36.05
C LYS A 179 11.72 -6.17 36.81
N ILE A 180 11.45 -7.28 36.11
CA ILE A 180 11.03 -8.55 36.72
C ILE A 180 12.12 -9.09 37.65
N HIS A 181 13.38 -9.12 37.21
CA HIS A 181 14.50 -9.54 38.05
C HIS A 181 14.66 -8.64 39.29
N ALA A 182 14.56 -7.33 39.13
CA ALA A 182 14.61 -6.39 40.26
C ALA A 182 13.48 -6.66 41.26
N PHE A 183 12.25 -6.87 40.77
CA PHE A 183 11.10 -7.21 41.60
C PHE A 183 11.29 -8.54 42.33
N ILE A 184 11.73 -9.60 41.65
CA ILE A 184 12.00 -10.91 42.28
C ILE A 184 13.05 -10.78 43.38
N ASN A 185 14.14 -10.04 43.12
CA ASN A 185 15.20 -9.83 44.11
C ASN A 185 14.70 -9.02 45.31
N GLN A 186 13.88 -7.99 45.08
CA GLN A 186 13.26 -7.20 46.14
C GLN A 186 12.33 -8.07 46.99
N SER A 187 11.44 -8.85 46.38
CA SER A 187 10.54 -9.76 47.08
C SER A 187 11.28 -10.84 47.89
N ARG A 188 12.39 -11.38 47.36
CA ARG A 188 13.26 -12.31 48.10
C ARG A 188 13.92 -11.65 49.31
N SER A 189 14.41 -10.42 49.16
CA SER A 189 15.04 -9.68 50.26
C SER A 189 14.04 -9.36 51.39
N ILE A 190 12.80 -9.01 51.05
CA ILE A 190 11.70 -8.80 52.01
C ILE A 190 11.35 -10.10 52.73
N SER A 191 11.22 -11.22 52.01
CA SER A 191 10.93 -12.54 52.60
C SER A 191 12.02 -13.03 53.55
N MET A 192 13.31 -12.78 53.23
CA MET A 192 14.41 -13.10 54.14
C MET A 192 14.47 -12.17 55.36
N ALA A 193 14.11 -10.90 55.22
CA ALA A 193 14.02 -9.96 56.35
C ALA A 193 12.89 -10.33 57.32
N SER A 194 11.71 -10.72 56.80
CA SER A 194 10.61 -11.24 57.64
C SER A 194 10.94 -12.56 58.32
N SER A 195 11.68 -13.47 57.67
CA SER A 195 12.11 -14.73 58.31
C SER A 195 13.13 -14.53 59.44
N ARG A 196 13.89 -13.43 59.43
CA ARG A 196 14.77 -13.04 60.55
C ARG A 196 14.04 -12.27 61.65
N GLY A 197 12.95 -11.58 61.34
CA GLY A 197 12.10 -10.89 62.33
C GLY A 197 11.20 -11.83 63.15
N SER A 198 10.98 -13.06 62.70
CA SER A 198 10.13 -14.05 63.39
C SER A 198 10.87 -14.97 64.37
N ILE A 199 12.18 -14.79 64.59
CA ILE A 199 12.96 -15.63 65.53
C ILE A 199 13.10 -14.97 66.92
N ASP A 200 12.77 -13.69 67.08
CA ASP A 200 12.90 -12.96 68.36
C ASP A 200 11.56 -12.63 69.06
N THR A 201 10.48 -13.34 68.75
CA THR A 201 9.23 -13.26 69.50
C THR A 201 8.63 -14.63 69.75
N GLU A 202 9.31 -15.46 70.53
CA GLU A 202 8.65 -16.37 71.45
C GLU A 202 8.66 -15.71 72.83
N ASP A 203 7.55 -15.04 73.17
CA ASP A 203 6.91 -15.23 74.47
C ASP A 203 5.50 -14.61 74.47
N GLY A 204 4.52 -15.50 74.58
CA GLY A 204 3.17 -15.35 75.12
C GLY A 204 2.35 -14.11 74.75
N ASN A 205 1.26 -14.29 74.00
CA ASN A 205 -0.06 -14.58 74.59
C ASN A 205 -1.11 -14.73 73.49
N SER A 206 -2.06 -15.62 73.73
CA SER A 206 -3.27 -15.85 72.93
C SER A 206 -4.14 -14.59 72.79
N ASP A 207 -4.60 -14.27 71.57
CA ASP A 207 -6.04 -14.18 71.32
C ASP A 207 -6.39 -14.09 69.83
N GLU A 208 -7.51 -14.73 69.49
CA GLU A 208 -8.11 -14.79 68.16
C GLU A 208 -8.55 -13.41 67.66
N SER A 209 -8.31 -13.11 66.37
CA SER A 209 -9.27 -12.35 65.55
C SER A 209 -8.94 -12.43 64.06
N THR A 210 -9.63 -13.35 63.40
CA THR A 210 -9.75 -13.52 61.96
C THR A 210 -10.17 -12.23 61.27
N THR A 211 -9.28 -11.61 60.49
CA THR A 211 -9.65 -10.52 59.57
C THR A 211 -9.55 -11.01 58.13
N ARG A 212 -10.71 -11.21 57.51
CA ARG A 212 -10.87 -11.52 56.08
C ARG A 212 -10.46 -10.30 55.24
N TYR A 213 -9.51 -10.47 54.32
CA TYR A 213 -9.33 -9.54 53.21
C TYR A 213 -9.99 -10.10 51.95
N ALA A 214 -10.92 -9.30 51.41
CA ALA A 214 -11.63 -9.55 50.18
C ALA A 214 -10.70 -9.38 48.97
N VAL A 215 -10.78 -10.35 48.06
CA VAL A 215 -10.17 -10.28 46.72
C VAL A 215 -11.07 -9.41 45.86
N PHE A 216 -10.58 -8.25 45.42
CA PHE A 216 -11.20 -7.46 44.36
C PHE A 216 -10.77 -8.01 43.00
N MET A 217 -11.77 -8.39 42.20
CA MET A 217 -11.69 -8.42 40.73
C MET A 217 -11.72 -7.01 40.17
#